data_AF-A0A9P0Z2V2-F1
#
_entry.id   AF-A0A9P0Z2V2-F1
#
_cell.length_a   1.000
_cell.length_b   1.000
_cell.length_c   1.000
_cell.angle_alpha   90.00
_cell.angle_beta   90.00
_cell.angle_gamma   90.00
#
_symmetry.space_group_name_H-M   'P 1'
#
loop_
_entity.id
_entity.type
_entity.pdbx_description
1 polymer ?
#
loop_
_entity_poly.entity_id
_entity_poly.type
_entity_poly.pdbx_seq_one_letter_code
_entity_poly.pdbx_strand_id
1 'polypeptide(L)'
;MAGTSSTWYLLLLLAFSFMLLTEASQQNVSLTFVDRAVEKGSVCLDGSPSVYYFDQGEGQGLDNWLIFLEGGGWCSTQSECKQRSETKYGSSTLRDQYMDFEASLLSNDSQENPKFYNWNRVYVPYCDGSSFTGNMEAVDSVTNVTYKGLRIFEATMEDLLAKGMERAQNSWLYTDNCVMPHGTIYIQTTL
;
A
#
# COMPACT_ATOMS: atom_id res chain seq x y z
N MET A 1 49.19 1.95 -37.28
CA MET A 1 47.90 2.55 -36.87
C MET A 1 46.77 1.60 -37.29
N ALA A 2 46.52 0.54 -36.52
CA ALA A 2 45.44 -0.42 -36.78
C ALA A 2 45.18 -1.14 -35.46
N GLY A 3 44.21 -0.67 -34.69
CA GLY A 3 43.94 -1.24 -33.36
C GLY A 3 42.75 -0.62 -32.62
N THR A 4 42.27 0.55 -33.06
CA THR A 4 41.18 1.25 -32.39
C THR A 4 39.80 0.73 -32.81
N SER A 5 39.62 0.19 -34.02
CA SER A 5 38.29 -0.19 -34.52
C SER A 5 37.70 -1.44 -33.82
N SER A 6 38.52 -2.44 -33.51
CA SER A 6 38.06 -3.70 -32.90
C SER A 6 37.63 -3.52 -31.43
N THR A 7 38.25 -2.57 -30.72
CA THR A 7 37.91 -2.29 -29.32
C THR A 7 36.54 -1.64 -29.18
N TRP A 8 36.11 -0.81 -30.13
CA TRP A 8 34.77 -0.20 -30.12
C TRP A 8 33.66 -1.24 -30.32
N TYR A 9 33.86 -2.21 -31.21
CA TYR A 9 32.89 -3.30 -31.40
C TYR A 9 32.74 -4.15 -30.15
N LEU A 10 33.85 -4.47 -29.46
CA LEU A 10 33.81 -5.21 -28.20
C LEU A 10 33.10 -4.40 -27.11
N LEU A 11 33.34 -3.09 -27.00
CA LEU A 11 32.65 -2.23 -26.05
C LEU A 11 31.15 -2.08 -26.33
N LEU A 12 30.76 -2.02 -27.61
CA LEU A 12 29.35 -1.96 -28.01
C LEU A 12 28.63 -3.29 -27.75
N LEU A 13 29.30 -4.44 -28.00
CA LEU A 13 28.76 -5.76 -27.67
C LEU A 13 28.64 -5.96 -26.16
N LEU A 14 29.63 -5.50 -25.38
CA LEU A 14 29.57 -5.53 -23.92
C LEU A 14 28.45 -4.63 -23.38
N ALA A 15 28.29 -3.41 -23.92
CA ALA A 15 27.20 -2.51 -23.53
C ALA A 15 25.81 -3.06 -23.91
N PHE A 16 25.67 -3.66 -25.09
CA PHE A 16 24.43 -4.30 -25.53
C PHE A 16 24.11 -5.54 -24.68
N SER A 17 25.13 -6.34 -24.31
CA SER A 17 24.95 -7.46 -23.38
C SER A 17 24.58 -7.00 -21.97
N PHE A 18 25.10 -5.85 -21.52
CA PHE A 18 24.77 -5.26 -20.22
C PHE A 18 23.33 -4.71 -20.20
N MET A 19 22.86 -4.08 -21.28
CA MET A 19 21.45 -3.70 -21.45
C MET A 19 20.50 -4.90 -21.55
N LEU A 20 20.95 -6.03 -22.11
CA LEU A 20 20.17 -7.27 -22.15
C LEU A 20 20.10 -7.98 -20.79
N LEU A 21 21.02 -7.68 -19.87
CA LEU A 21 21.05 -8.23 -18.50
C LEU A 21 20.22 -7.42 -17.50
N THR A 22 19.83 -6.18 -17.83
CA THR A 22 18.90 -5.40 -17.02
C THR A 22 17.47 -5.82 -17.34
N GLU A 23 17.05 -6.98 -16.84
CA GLU A 23 15.63 -7.25 -16.67
C GLU A 23 15.17 -6.39 -15.47
N ALA A 24 14.39 -5.35 -15.74
CA ALA A 24 13.64 -4.67 -14.68
C ALA A 24 12.61 -5.68 -14.16
N SER A 25 12.82 -6.23 -12.96
CA SER A 25 11.85 -7.11 -12.34
C SER A 25 10.66 -6.27 -11.90
N GLN A 26 9.61 -6.17 -12.70
CA GLN A 26 8.43 -5.42 -12.30
C GLN A 26 7.82 -6.05 -11.03
N GLN A 27 7.95 -5.39 -9.89
CA GLN A 27 7.42 -5.87 -8.61
C GLN A 27 5.89 -5.68 -8.53
N ASN A 28 5.14 -6.64 -9.07
CA ASN A 28 3.68 -6.66 -9.03
C ASN A 28 3.16 -7.37 -7.77
N VAL A 29 2.72 -6.58 -6.79
CA VAL A 29 2.17 -7.08 -5.51
C VAL A 29 0.66 -7.30 -5.66
N SER A 30 0.16 -8.48 -5.27
CA SER A 30 -1.27 -8.80 -5.41
C SER A 30 -2.15 -8.16 -4.32
N LEU A 31 -3.35 -7.78 -4.70
CA LEU A 31 -4.41 -7.34 -3.79
C LEU A 31 -4.83 -8.48 -2.85
N THR A 32 -4.92 -8.17 -1.56
CA THR A 32 -5.35 -9.06 -0.48
C THR A 32 -6.58 -8.49 0.21
N PHE A 33 -7.61 -9.31 0.41
CA PHE A 33 -8.77 -8.93 1.22
C PHE A 33 -8.44 -9.04 2.71
N VAL A 34 -8.91 -8.08 3.50
CA VAL A 34 -8.80 -8.14 4.97
C VAL A 34 -9.61 -9.34 5.48
N ASP A 35 -9.02 -10.11 6.41
CA ASP A 35 -9.70 -11.27 7.01
C ASP A 35 -11.05 -10.87 7.64
N ARG A 36 -12.11 -11.55 7.20
CA ARG A 36 -13.50 -11.35 7.63
C ARG A 36 -13.93 -9.87 7.61
N ALA A 37 -13.47 -9.12 6.60
CA ALA A 37 -13.70 -7.68 6.47
C ALA A 37 -15.18 -7.28 6.67
N VAL A 38 -16.10 -7.95 5.98
CA VAL A 38 -17.54 -7.65 6.06
C VAL A 38 -18.11 -7.89 7.46
N GLU A 39 -17.73 -8.99 8.13
CA GLU A 39 -18.18 -9.31 9.49
C GLU A 39 -17.69 -8.26 10.50
N LYS A 40 -16.47 -7.75 10.30
CA LYS A 40 -15.88 -6.68 11.12
C LYS A 40 -16.40 -5.29 10.74
N GLY A 41 -17.26 -5.17 9.72
CA GLY A 41 -17.73 -3.89 9.18
C GLY A 41 -16.65 -3.07 8.48
N SER A 42 -15.54 -3.70 8.12
CA SER A 42 -14.41 -3.12 7.39
C SER A 42 -14.73 -3.10 5.90
N VAL A 43 -15.54 -2.13 5.49
CA VAL A 43 -16.05 -1.99 4.12
C VAL A 43 -15.86 -0.56 3.60
N CYS A 44 -15.67 -0.43 2.29
CA CYS A 44 -15.53 0.84 1.59
C CYS A 44 -16.86 1.61 1.53
N LEU A 45 -16.84 2.84 1.00
CA LEU A 45 -18.04 3.68 0.81
C LEU A 45 -19.18 2.92 0.10
N ASP A 46 -18.88 2.12 -0.92
CA ASP A 46 -19.86 1.32 -1.68
C ASP A 46 -20.29 0.01 -0.99
N GLY A 47 -19.70 -0.33 0.16
CA GLY A 47 -19.95 -1.56 0.90
C GLY A 47 -19.07 -2.76 0.51
N SER A 48 -18.18 -2.61 -0.47
CA SER A 48 -17.20 -3.65 -0.81
C SER A 48 -16.19 -3.88 0.35
N PRO A 49 -15.72 -5.12 0.57
CA PRO A 49 -14.75 -5.41 1.64
C PRO A 49 -13.44 -4.66 1.41
N SER A 50 -12.83 -4.16 2.49
CA SER A 50 -11.54 -3.51 2.42
C SER A 50 -10.40 -4.47 2.05
N VAL A 51 -9.31 -3.89 1.54
CA VAL A 51 -8.19 -4.61 0.95
C VAL A 51 -6.86 -3.95 1.34
N TYR A 52 -5.76 -4.63 1.12
CA TYR A 52 -4.40 -4.08 1.12
C TYR A 52 -3.51 -4.85 0.14
N TYR A 53 -2.36 -4.29 -0.20
CA TYR A 53 -1.29 -4.98 -0.91
C TYR A 53 -0.17 -5.27 0.09
N PHE A 54 0.31 -6.51 0.12
CA PHE A 54 1.33 -6.92 1.07
C PHE A 54 2.44 -7.66 0.35
N ASP A 55 3.64 -7.12 0.51
CA ASP A 55 4.88 -7.72 0.07
C ASP A 55 5.72 -8.10 1.30
N GLN A 56 6.04 -9.39 1.39
CA GLN A 56 6.69 -9.96 2.55
C GLN A 56 8.16 -9.56 2.60
N GLY A 57 8.65 -9.17 3.78
CA GLY A 57 10.06 -8.86 3.98
C GLY A 57 10.97 -10.07 3.90
N GLU A 58 12.28 -9.83 3.91
CA GLU A 58 13.29 -10.87 3.82
C GLU A 58 14.52 -10.61 4.70
N GLY A 59 15.23 -11.68 5.05
CA GLY A 59 16.45 -11.63 5.85
C GLY A 59 16.27 -10.84 7.15
N GLN A 60 17.09 -9.81 7.33
CA GLN A 60 17.07 -8.96 8.53
C GLN A 60 15.83 -8.05 8.62
N GLY A 61 15.08 -7.89 7.52
CA GLY A 61 13.86 -7.08 7.49
C GLY A 61 12.58 -7.84 7.85
N LEU A 62 12.65 -9.16 8.08
CA LEU A 62 11.48 -10.01 8.36
C LEU A 62 10.65 -9.59 9.58
N ASP A 63 11.28 -8.99 10.59
CA ASP A 63 10.58 -8.49 11.79
C ASP A 63 10.38 -6.97 11.74
N ASN A 64 10.57 -6.32 10.59
CA ASN A 64 10.37 -4.89 10.43
C ASN A 64 9.24 -4.62 9.45
N TRP A 65 8.42 -3.61 9.73
CA TRP A 65 7.18 -3.36 9.03
C TRP A 65 7.08 -1.90 8.60
N LEU A 66 6.73 -1.69 7.33
CA LEU A 66 6.43 -0.41 6.74
C LEU A 66 4.98 -0.46 6.21
N ILE A 67 4.10 0.32 6.81
CA ILE A 67 2.70 0.41 6.45
C ILE A 67 2.43 1.80 5.87
N PHE A 68 1.97 1.80 4.64
CA PHE A 68 1.56 3.00 3.92
C PHE A 68 0.04 3.11 3.89
N LEU A 69 -0.50 4.22 4.38
CA LEU A 69 -1.91 4.58 4.21
C LEU A 69 -2.02 5.56 3.04
N GLU A 70 -2.71 5.14 1.98
CA GLU A 70 -2.98 6.00 0.83
C GLU A 70 -3.74 7.26 1.25
N GLY A 71 -3.36 8.41 0.70
CA GLY A 71 -4.11 9.65 0.85
C GLY A 71 -5.33 9.75 -0.07
N GLY A 72 -5.87 10.97 -0.20
CA GLY A 72 -6.94 11.24 -1.18
C GLY A 72 -7.99 12.26 -0.76
N GLY A 73 -7.80 12.97 0.35
CA GLY A 73 -8.75 13.95 0.88
C GLY A 73 -10.00 13.30 1.48
N TRP A 74 -11.09 14.04 1.61
CA TRP A 74 -12.36 13.56 2.16
C TRP A 74 -13.53 14.00 1.27
N CYS A 75 -14.71 13.43 1.50
CA CYS A 75 -15.96 13.93 0.96
C CYS A 75 -16.75 14.62 2.08
N SER A 76 -17.40 15.75 1.80
CA SER A 76 -18.05 16.58 2.82
C SER A 76 -19.58 16.53 2.76
N THR A 77 -20.14 16.07 1.65
CA THR A 77 -21.59 15.96 1.45
C THR A 77 -21.99 14.55 1.01
N GLN A 78 -23.24 14.15 1.29
CA GLN A 78 -23.76 12.85 0.86
C GLN A 78 -23.60 12.62 -0.65
N SER A 79 -23.86 13.65 -1.46
CA SER A 79 -23.70 13.57 -2.92
C SER A 79 -22.25 13.38 -3.35
N GLU A 80 -21.31 14.09 -2.72
CA GLU A 80 -19.87 13.91 -2.99
C GLU A 80 -19.41 12.50 -2.60
N CYS A 81 -19.83 12.02 -1.43
CA CYS A 81 -19.48 10.68 -0.97
C CYS A 81 -20.08 9.60 -1.87
N LYS A 82 -21.30 9.82 -2.36
CA LYS A 82 -21.93 8.93 -3.35
C LYS A 82 -21.14 8.89 -4.65
N GLN A 83 -20.80 10.03 -5.23
CA GLN A 83 -19.97 10.08 -6.43
C GLN A 83 -18.61 9.41 -6.20
N ARG A 84 -18.01 9.62 -5.03
CA ARG A 84 -16.72 9.02 -4.67
C ARG A 84 -16.80 7.50 -4.53
N SER A 85 -17.92 6.96 -4.06
CA SER A 85 -18.17 5.50 -3.95
C SER A 85 -18.05 4.78 -5.29
N GLU A 86 -18.23 5.49 -6.40
CA GLU A 86 -18.16 4.96 -7.77
C GLU A 86 -16.73 5.05 -8.36
N THR A 87 -15.72 5.31 -7.52
CA THR A 87 -14.31 5.43 -7.92
C THR A 87 -13.42 4.49 -7.10
N LYS A 88 -12.15 4.33 -7.49
CA LYS A 88 -11.15 3.58 -6.70
C LYS A 88 -11.00 4.08 -5.26
N TYR A 89 -11.33 5.35 -4.99
CA TYR A 89 -11.29 5.94 -3.65
C TYR A 89 -12.56 5.70 -2.80
N GLY A 90 -13.46 4.85 -3.27
CA GLY A 90 -14.69 4.50 -2.56
C GLY A 90 -15.15 3.05 -2.78
N SER A 91 -14.43 2.28 -3.60
CA SER A 91 -14.70 0.87 -3.88
C SER A 91 -13.41 0.09 -4.04
N SER A 92 -13.31 -1.06 -3.35
CA SER A 92 -12.20 -2.00 -3.56
C SER A 92 -12.34 -2.79 -4.86
N THR A 93 -13.54 -2.88 -5.44
CA THR A 93 -13.78 -3.58 -6.72
C THR A 93 -13.20 -2.83 -7.92
N LEU A 94 -12.90 -1.54 -7.74
CA LEU A 94 -12.31 -0.67 -8.75
C LEU A 94 -10.79 -0.49 -8.54
N ARG A 95 -10.18 -1.29 -7.66
CA ARG A 95 -8.73 -1.33 -7.45
C ARG A 95 -8.07 -2.31 -8.40
N ASP A 96 -6.85 -2.00 -8.80
CA ASP A 96 -6.05 -2.87 -9.65
C ASP A 96 -5.72 -4.17 -8.89
N GLN A 97 -5.81 -5.32 -9.56
CA GLN A 97 -5.50 -6.59 -8.94
C GLN A 97 -4.02 -6.70 -8.52
N TYR A 98 -3.15 -5.97 -9.20
CA TYR A 98 -1.72 -5.90 -8.93
C TYR A 98 -1.31 -4.43 -8.79
N MET A 99 -0.42 -4.17 -7.85
CA MET A 99 0.18 -2.85 -7.63
C MET A 99 1.69 -2.94 -7.82
N ASP A 100 2.21 -1.94 -8.51
CA ASP A 100 3.64 -1.78 -8.74
C ASP A 100 4.26 -0.98 -7.59
N PHE A 101 5.26 -1.55 -6.90
CA PHE A 101 5.96 -0.92 -5.77
C PHE A 101 7.22 -0.13 -6.19
N GLU A 102 7.61 -0.17 -7.47
CA GLU A 102 8.91 0.31 -8.01
C GLU A 102 9.18 1.82 -7.87
N ALA A 103 8.26 2.65 -7.38
CA ALA A 103 8.42 4.11 -7.38
C ALA A 103 8.10 4.79 -6.05
N SER A 104 8.54 4.23 -4.92
CA SER A 104 8.29 4.82 -3.60
C SER A 104 9.18 4.24 -2.48
N LEU A 105 8.91 4.64 -1.24
CA LEU A 105 9.42 3.98 -0.02
C LEU A 105 9.01 2.49 0.08
N LEU A 106 8.21 1.96 -0.85
CA LEU A 106 7.84 0.55 -0.94
C LEU A 106 8.69 -0.25 -1.94
N SER A 107 9.57 0.37 -2.73
CA SER A 107 10.43 -0.37 -3.68
C SER A 107 11.30 -1.41 -2.96
N ASN A 108 11.53 -2.56 -3.60
CA ASN A 108 12.47 -3.59 -3.14
C ASN A 108 13.88 -3.46 -3.67
N ASP A 109 14.12 -2.45 -4.51
CA ASP A 109 15.47 -2.09 -4.89
C ASP A 109 16.14 -1.33 -3.73
N SER A 110 17.22 -1.90 -3.20
CA SER A 110 18.08 -1.27 -2.20
C SER A 110 18.69 0.07 -2.66
N GLN A 111 18.82 0.31 -3.96
CA GLN A 111 19.31 1.58 -4.49
C GLN A 111 18.27 2.69 -4.41
N GLU A 112 16.99 2.35 -4.60
CA GLU A 112 15.87 3.28 -4.52
C GLU A 112 15.35 3.45 -3.09
N ASN A 113 15.29 2.35 -2.34
CA ASN A 113 14.78 2.28 -0.99
C ASN A 113 15.83 1.69 -0.02
N PRO A 114 16.96 2.38 0.22
CA PRO A 114 18.06 1.84 1.02
C PRO A 114 17.68 1.51 2.47
N LYS A 115 16.55 2.03 2.95
CA LYS A 115 16.13 1.88 4.35
C LYS A 115 15.14 0.73 4.57
N PHE A 116 14.21 0.51 3.64
CA PHE A 116 13.07 -0.40 3.86
C PHE A 116 12.94 -1.48 2.79
N TYR A 117 13.90 -1.60 1.85
CA TYR A 117 13.81 -2.52 0.70
C TYR A 117 13.62 -4.01 1.05
N ASN A 118 13.93 -4.43 2.27
CA ASN A 118 13.77 -5.81 2.73
C ASN A 118 12.76 -5.95 3.88
N TRP A 119 12.04 -4.89 4.25
CA TRP A 119 11.01 -4.92 5.29
C TRP A 119 9.73 -5.56 4.77
N ASN A 120 8.83 -5.96 5.67
CA ASN A 120 7.44 -6.20 5.31
C ASN A 120 6.83 -4.86 4.87
N ARG A 121 6.30 -4.80 3.66
CA ARG A 121 5.75 -3.57 3.07
C ARG A 121 4.30 -3.73 2.74
N VAL A 122 3.49 -2.83 3.27
CA VAL A 122 2.05 -2.87 3.13
C VAL A 122 1.56 -1.55 2.56
N TYR A 123 0.74 -1.63 1.52
CA TYR A 123 -0.04 -0.51 1.01
C TYR A 123 -1.49 -0.73 1.37
N VAL A 124 -2.10 0.22 2.08
CA VAL A 124 -3.52 0.18 2.46
C VAL A 124 -4.27 1.21 1.61
N PRO A 125 -5.05 0.77 0.61
CA PRO A 125 -5.85 1.65 -0.21
C PRO A 125 -6.91 2.41 0.57
N TYR A 126 -7.05 3.67 0.24
CA TYR A 126 -8.05 4.55 0.84
C TYR A 126 -9.41 4.38 0.15
N CYS A 127 -10.45 4.04 0.91
CA CYS A 127 -11.78 3.84 0.34
C CYS A 127 -12.96 4.25 1.23
N ASP A 128 -12.72 4.98 2.33
CA ASP A 128 -13.78 5.39 3.27
C ASP A 128 -14.20 6.86 3.16
N GLY A 129 -13.47 7.69 2.42
CA GLY A 129 -13.80 9.12 2.23
C GLY A 129 -13.76 9.97 3.52
N SER A 130 -13.27 9.43 4.64
CA SER A 130 -13.23 10.05 5.96
C SER A 130 -11.88 9.90 6.66
N SER A 131 -10.80 9.81 5.88
CA SER A 131 -9.43 9.76 6.39
C SER A 131 -9.14 8.61 7.36
N PHE A 132 -9.75 7.44 7.19
CA PHE A 132 -9.69 6.34 8.16
C PHE A 132 -10.23 6.68 9.56
N THR A 133 -11.00 7.77 9.72
CA THR A 133 -11.52 8.21 11.04
C THR A 133 -13.02 7.97 11.26
N GLY A 134 -13.80 7.85 10.18
CA GLY A 134 -15.25 7.65 10.29
C GLY A 134 -15.62 6.27 10.85
N ASN A 135 -16.67 6.21 11.67
CA ASN A 135 -17.19 4.95 12.23
C ASN A 135 -18.72 5.00 12.44
N MET A 136 -19.48 5.21 11.36
CA MET A 136 -20.94 5.19 11.44
C MET A 136 -21.44 3.75 11.41
N GLU A 137 -22.32 3.36 12.35
CA GLU A 137 -22.93 2.01 12.31
C GLU A 137 -23.89 1.87 11.12
N ALA A 138 -24.80 2.84 10.98
CA ALA A 138 -25.82 2.84 9.95
C ALA A 138 -25.26 3.18 8.57
N VAL A 139 -25.89 2.60 7.54
CA VAL A 139 -25.72 3.02 6.15
C VAL A 139 -26.52 4.30 5.93
N ASP A 140 -26.00 5.21 5.12
CA ASP A 140 -26.73 6.42 4.72
C ASP A 140 -28.01 6.03 3.97
N SER A 141 -29.17 6.44 4.51
CA SER A 141 -30.47 6.02 3.98
C SER A 141 -30.83 6.65 2.63
N VAL A 142 -30.13 7.71 2.21
CA VAL A 142 -30.42 8.44 0.97
C VAL A 142 -29.54 7.91 -0.17
N THR A 143 -28.27 7.67 0.11
CA THR A 143 -27.24 7.35 -0.89
C THR A 143 -26.78 5.89 -0.87
N ASN A 144 -27.14 5.16 0.18
CA ASN A 144 -26.70 3.80 0.46
C ASN A 144 -25.16 3.66 0.59
N VAL A 145 -24.50 4.70 1.08
CA VAL A 145 -23.05 4.75 1.30
C VAL A 145 -22.74 4.43 2.77
N THR A 146 -21.59 3.79 3.01
CA THR A 146 -21.08 3.52 4.36
C THR A 146 -19.94 4.46 4.74
N TYR A 147 -19.71 4.68 6.04
CA TYR A 147 -18.60 5.51 6.54
C TYR A 147 -17.84 4.74 7.63
N LYS A 148 -16.90 3.88 7.23
CA LYS A 148 -16.29 2.85 8.08
C LYS A 148 -14.77 2.94 8.19
N GLY A 149 -14.18 4.11 7.95
CA GLY A 149 -12.73 4.33 7.95
C GLY A 149 -11.98 3.74 9.14
N LEU A 150 -12.48 3.94 10.37
CA LEU A 150 -11.85 3.39 11.57
C LEU A 150 -11.86 1.86 11.56
N ARG A 151 -12.96 1.23 11.12
CA ARG A 151 -13.05 -0.24 11.01
C ARG A 151 -12.10 -0.79 9.95
N ILE A 152 -11.89 -0.04 8.87
CA ILE A 152 -10.89 -0.40 7.86
C ILE A 152 -9.50 -0.44 8.47
N PHE A 153 -9.11 0.64 9.18
CA PHE A 153 -7.83 0.70 9.85
C PHE A 153 -7.66 -0.42 10.88
N GLU A 154 -8.60 -0.56 11.82
CA GLU A 154 -8.51 -1.55 12.90
C GLU A 154 -8.44 -2.99 12.38
N ALA A 155 -9.32 -3.36 11.45
CA ALA A 155 -9.35 -4.72 10.91
C ALA A 155 -8.10 -5.03 10.07
N THR A 156 -7.57 -4.04 9.34
CA THR A 156 -6.31 -4.20 8.61
C THR A 156 -5.15 -4.43 9.58
N MET A 157 -5.02 -3.61 10.62
CA MET A 157 -3.96 -3.77 11.62
C MET A 157 -4.06 -5.12 12.33
N GLU A 158 -5.27 -5.57 12.69
CA GLU A 158 -5.50 -6.89 13.28
C GLU A 158 -5.04 -8.03 12.37
N ASP A 159 -5.35 -7.96 11.07
CA ASP A 159 -4.92 -8.97 10.09
C ASP A 159 -3.39 -8.96 9.92
N LEU A 160 -2.75 -7.78 9.86
CA LEU A 160 -1.29 -7.67 9.81
C LEU A 160 -0.60 -8.19 11.09
N LEU A 161 -1.18 -7.94 12.27
CA LEU A 161 -0.71 -8.50 13.54
C LEU A 161 -0.72 -10.03 13.48
N ALA A 162 -1.82 -10.63 13.02
CA ALA A 162 -1.94 -12.08 12.85
C ALA A 162 -0.97 -12.65 11.81
N LYS A 163 -0.52 -11.86 10.84
CA LYS A 163 0.51 -12.24 9.84
C LYS A 163 1.94 -12.11 10.36
N GLY A 164 2.14 -11.68 11.60
CA GLY A 164 3.44 -11.64 12.24
C GLY A 164 3.88 -10.25 12.68
N MET A 165 3.11 -9.19 12.40
CA MET A 165 3.43 -7.85 12.89
C MET A 165 3.41 -7.76 14.41
N GLU A 166 2.75 -8.69 15.11
CA GLU A 166 2.81 -8.79 16.58
C GLU A 166 4.24 -9.02 17.12
N ARG A 167 5.14 -9.57 16.28
CA ARG A 167 6.56 -9.81 16.61
C ARG A 167 7.50 -8.73 16.06
N ALA A 168 6.94 -7.62 15.55
CA ALA A 168 7.74 -6.58 14.91
C ALA A 168 8.74 -5.94 15.89
N GLN A 169 10.00 -5.85 15.46
CA GLN A 169 11.03 -5.04 16.13
C GLN A 169 10.86 -3.56 15.84
N ASN A 170 10.46 -3.22 14.61
CA ASN A 170 10.13 -1.85 14.21
C ASN A 170 8.86 -1.87 13.35
N SER A 171 7.97 -0.91 13.59
CA SER A 171 6.80 -0.68 12.73
C SER A 171 6.68 0.82 12.42
N TRP A 172 6.62 1.13 11.13
CA TRP A 172 6.55 2.49 10.62
C TRP A 172 5.23 2.66 9.86
N LEU A 173 4.36 3.53 10.38
CA LEU A 173 3.14 3.94 9.70
C LEU A 173 3.36 5.31 9.04
N TYR A 174 3.16 5.41 7.73
CA TYR A 174 3.27 6.67 7.01
C TYR A 174 2.15 6.88 5.99
N THR A 175 1.95 8.14 5.58
CA THR A 175 0.99 8.56 4.57
C THR A 175 1.60 9.70 3.77
N ASP A 176 1.29 9.81 2.48
CA ASP A 176 1.89 10.79 1.57
C ASP A 176 1.12 12.11 1.50
N ASN A 177 -0.03 12.24 2.18
CA ASN A 177 -0.85 13.45 2.18
C ASN A 177 -1.57 13.63 3.53
N CYS A 178 -1.69 14.88 4.01
CA CYS A 178 -2.36 15.23 5.28
C CYS A 178 -3.80 14.71 5.32
N VAL A 179 -3.99 13.54 5.93
CA VAL A 179 -5.27 12.86 6.05
C VAL A 179 -5.58 12.59 7.54
N MET A 180 -4.57 12.40 8.39
CA MET A 180 -4.77 12.31 9.84
C MET A 180 -4.64 13.68 10.51
N PRO A 181 -5.66 14.21 11.22
CA PRO A 181 -5.57 15.49 11.92
C PRO A 181 -4.48 15.51 13.01
N HIS A 182 -4.02 14.35 13.49
CA HIS A 182 -2.88 14.22 14.39
C HIS A 182 -2.22 12.84 14.22
N GLY A 183 -0.91 12.82 13.94
CA GLY A 183 -0.04 11.69 14.32
C GLY A 183 0.57 10.89 13.19
N THR A 184 1.88 11.04 12.99
CA THR A 184 2.74 9.88 12.77
C THR A 184 2.54 8.96 13.98
N ILE A 185 1.83 7.83 13.80
CA ILE A 185 1.75 6.81 14.84
C ILE A 185 3.05 6.00 14.75
N TYR A 186 4.02 6.34 15.60
CA TYR A 186 5.08 5.40 15.93
C TYR A 186 4.44 4.28 16.75
N ILE A 187 4.13 3.15 16.11
CA ILE A 187 3.91 1.90 16.86
C ILE A 187 5.30 1.37 17.17
N GLN A 188 5.94 1.94 18.20
CA GLN A 188 7.10 1.30 18.79
C GLN A 188 6.57 0.16 19.65
N THR A 189 6.57 -1.05 19.10
CA THR A 189 6.45 -2.30 19.87
C THR A 189 7.73 -2.50 20.68
N THR A 190 7.92 -1.68 21.72
CA THR A 190 8.81 -2.06 22.83
C THR A 190 7.99 -2.90 23.78
N LEU A 191 8.39 -4.17 23.93
CA LEU A 191 8.07 -5.00 25.09
C LEU A 191 8.48 -4.29 26.39
#